data_AF-A0A6B3GNH1-F1
#
_entry.id   AF-A0A6B3GNH1-F1
#
_cell.length_a   1.000
_cell.length_b   1.000
_cell.length_c   1.000
_cell.angle_alpha   90.00
_cell.angle_beta   90.00
_cell.angle_gamma   90.00
#
_symmetry.space_group_name_H-M   'P 1'
#
loop_
_entity.id
_entity.type
_entity.pdbx_description
1 polymer ?
#
loop_
_entity_poly.entity_id
_entity_poly.type
_entity_poly.pdbx_seq_one_letter_code
_entity_poly.pdbx_strand_id
1 'polypeptide(L)' 'YHWDFGDNVKPSGTEGPTATHTYDRKGAYTAHLTVTDDKGDTTTGAVRIDVK' A
#
# COMPACT_ATOMS: atom_id res chain seq x y z
N TYR A 1 3.64 5.12 -8.70
CA TYR A 1 3.46 4.21 -7.54
C TYR A 1 2.03 4.28 -7.09
N HIS A 2 1.46 3.16 -6.67
CA HIS A 2 0.11 3.08 -6.13
C HIS A 2 0.12 2.20 -4.89
N TRP A 3 -0.27 2.78 -3.76
CA TRP A 3 -0.30 2.12 -2.47
C TRP A 3 -1.74 1.87 -2.03
N ASP A 4 -2.01 0.65 -1.57
CA ASP A 4 -3.25 0.26 -0.90
C ASP A 4 -2.86 -0.44 0.42
N PHE A 5 -3.33 0.05 1.56
CA PHE A 5 -3.01 -0.53 2.86
C PHE A 5 -4.03 -1.57 3.33
N GLY A 6 -5.08 -1.84 2.54
CA GLY A 6 -6.04 -2.91 2.80
C GLY A 6 -7.06 -2.58 3.89
N ASP A 7 -7.15 -1.32 4.32
CA ASP A 7 -8.13 -0.81 5.29
C ASP A 7 -9.18 0.13 4.67
N ASN A 8 -9.18 0.25 3.34
CA ASN A 8 -10.02 1.16 2.55
C ASN A 8 -9.81 2.66 2.87
N VAL A 9 -8.69 3.03 3.51
CA VAL A 9 -8.34 4.43 3.74
C VAL A 9 -7.40 4.89 2.63
N LYS A 10 -7.71 6.05 2.03
CA LYS A 10 -6.82 6.63 1.02
C LYS A 10 -5.54 7.11 1.71
N PRO A 11 -4.37 6.59 1.35
CA PRO A 11 -3.14 6.97 2.03
C PRO A 11 -2.67 8.35 1.55
N SER A 12 -1.88 9.04 2.37
CA SER A 12 -1.23 10.29 1.99
C SER A 12 0.17 10.00 1.44
N GLY A 13 0.62 10.76 0.43
CA GLY A 13 1.98 10.63 -0.13
C GLY A 13 2.24 9.38 -0.97
N THR A 14 1.21 8.80 -1.60
CA THR A 14 1.31 7.52 -2.35
C THR A 14 2.00 7.62 -3.71
N GLU A 15 2.46 8.80 -4.10
CA GLU A 15 3.00 9.04 -5.44
C GLU A 15 4.48 8.64 -5.57
N GLY A 16 5.15 8.43 -4.44
CA GLY A 16 6.57 8.07 -4.37
C GLY A 16 6.85 6.59 -4.03
N PRO A 17 8.14 6.22 -3.99
CA PRO A 17 8.59 4.88 -3.61
C PRO A 17 8.38 4.59 -2.11
N THR A 18 8.05 5.60 -1.31
CA THR A 18 7.76 5.50 0.11
C THR A 18 6.41 6.12 0.42
N ALA A 19 5.68 5.51 1.35
CA ALA A 19 4.42 6.01 1.88
C ALA A 19 4.33 5.67 3.38
N THR A 20 3.62 6.51 4.14
CA THR A 20 3.38 6.29 5.57
C THR A 20 1.87 6.16 5.79
N HIS A 21 1.48 5.16 6.58
CA HIS A 21 0.09 4.89 6.90
C HIS A 21 -0.07 4.44 8.34
N THR A 22 -1.18 4.82 8.96
CA THR A 22 -1.52 4.48 10.35
C THR A 22 -2.81 3.68 10.36
N TYR A 23 -2.79 2.52 10.99
CA TYR A 23 -3.98 1.69 11.20
C TYR A 23 -4.61 2.01 12.55
N ASP A 24 -5.82 2.58 12.55
CA ASP A 24 -6.52 2.95 13.78
C ASP A 24 -7.17 1.76 14.51
N ARG A 25 -7.33 0.64 13.82
CA ARG A 25 -8.00 -0.56 14.35
C ARG A 25 -7.05 -1.73 14.36
N LYS A 26 -7.19 -2.55 15.39
CA LYS A 26 -6.53 -3.86 15.47
C LYS A 26 -7.13 -4.77 14.40
N GLY A 27 -6.29 -5.59 13.80
CA GLY A 27 -6.70 -6.45 12.71
C GLY A 27 -5.55 -6.89 11.83
N ALA A 28 -5.90 -7.73 10.87
CA ALA A 28 -4.98 -8.17 9.83
C ALA A 28 -5.26 -7.39 8.55
N TYR A 29 -4.22 -6.77 8.01
CA TYR A 29 -4.26 -5.99 6.79
C TYR A 29 -3.26 -6.56 5.78
N THR A 30 -3.55 -6.36 4.50
CA THR A 30 -2.60 -6.68 3.42
C THR A 30 -2.31 -5.40 2.68
N ALA A 31 -1.08 -4.91 2.81
CA ALA A 31 -0.62 -3.75 2.05
C ALA A 31 -0.12 -4.20 0.68
N HIS A 32 -0.55 -3.51 -0.36
CA HIS A 32 -0.16 -3.70 -1.74
C HIS A 32 0.57 -2.46 -2.27
N LEU A 33 1.68 -2.69 -2.97
CA LEU A 33 2.36 -1.69 -3.78
C LEU A 33 2.30 -2.12 -5.24
N THR A 34 1.66 -1.32 -6.09
CA THR A 34 1.71 -1.47 -7.53
C THR A 34 2.64 -0.41 -8.11
N VAL A 35 3.62 -0.85 -8.90
CA VAL A 35 4.54 0.00 -9.65
C VAL A 35 4.25 -0.18 -11.14
N THR A 36 4.23 0.93 -11.86
CA THR A 36 4.11 0.97 -13.32
C THR A 36 5.42 1.53 -13.86
N ASP A 37 6.03 0.84 -14.83
CA ASP A 37 7.23 1.34 -15.49
C ASP A 37 6.89 2.32 -16.63
N ASP A 38 7.91 2.80 -17.34
CA ASP A 38 7.79 3.74 -18.46
C ASP A 38 7.13 3.14 -19.70
N LYS A 39 7.07 1.81 -19.80
CA LYS A 39 6.39 1.07 -20.87
C LYS A 39 4.94 0.76 -20.54
N GLY A 40 4.50 1.07 -19.31
CA GLY A 40 3.16 0.80 -18.83
C GLY A 40 3.00 -0.60 -18.22
N ASP A 41 4.08 -1.39 -18.12
CA ASP A 41 4.04 -2.68 -17.45
C ASP A 41 3.86 -2.48 -15.95
N THR A 42 3.08 -3.35 -15.31
CA THR A 42 2.77 -3.24 -13.89
C THR A 42 3.24 -4.46 -13.12
N THR A 43 3.70 -4.23 -11.89
CA THR A 43 4.03 -5.28 -10.93
C THR A 43 3.49 -4.91 -9.57
N THR A 44 2.93 -5.88 -8.86
CA THR A 44 2.36 -5.70 -7.53
C THR A 44 3.09 -6.57 -6.50
N GLY A 45 3.58 -5.94 -5.43
CA GLY A 45 4.05 -6.62 -4.23
C GLY A 45 3.02 -6.53 -3.11
N ALA A 46 3.01 -7.51 -2.21
CA ALA A 46 2.09 -7.54 -1.06
C ALA A 46 2.83 -7.90 0.24
N VAL A 47 2.42 -7.28 1.34
CA VAL A 47 2.90 -7.56 2.70
C VAL A 47 1.72 -7.68 3.66
N ARG A 48 1.73 -8.73 4.48
CA ARG A 48 0.75 -8.89 5.56
C ARG A 48 1.19 -8.12 6.80
N ILE A 49 0.25 -7.40 7.41
CA ILE A 49 0.45 -6.59 8.61
C ILE A 49 -0.58 -7.02 9.66
N ASP A 50 -0.12 -7.40 10.84
CA ASP A 50 -0.98 -7.76 11.97
C ASP A 50 -0.86 -6.69 13.07
N VAL A 51 -1.90 -5.88 13.24
CA VAL A 51 -1.99 -4.79 14.23
C VAL A 51 -2.62 -5.33 15.51
N LYS A 52 -1.91 -5.19 16.64
CA LYS A 52 -2.24 -5.82 17.93
C LYS A 52 -2.71 -4.85 19.01
#